data_AF-A0A257ZKX6-F1
#
_entry.id   AF-A0A257ZKX6-F1
#
_cell.length_a   1.000
_cell.length_b   1.000
_cell.length_c   1.000
_cell.angle_alpha   90.00
_cell.angle_beta   90.00
_cell.angle_gamma   90.00
#
_symmetry.space_group_name_H-M   'P 1'
#
loop_
_entity.id
_entity.type
_entity.pdbx_description
1 polymer ?
#
loop_
_entity_poly.entity_id
_entity_poly.type
_entity_poly.pdbx_seq_one_letter_code
_entity_poly.pdbx_strand_id
1 'polypeptide(L)' 'MDYLLQLMADPAAWVALITLIAMEVVLGIDNLIFISILTNKLPEAQRSRGRRIGIGLALILRLGLLGT' A
#
# COMPACT_ATOMS: atom_id res chain seq x y z
N MET A 1 -33.13 -9.01 2.56
CA MET A 1 -32.18 -9.26 3.67
C MET A 1 -31.41 -10.56 3.44
N ASP A 2 -31.98 -11.51 2.69
CA ASP A 2 -31.43 -12.85 2.44
C ASP A 2 -30.18 -12.86 1.55
N TYR A 3 -30.04 -11.89 0.65
CA TYR A 3 -28.88 -11.77 -0.24
C TYR A 3 -27.56 -11.52 0.53
N LEU A 4 -27.60 -10.72 1.60
CA LEU A 4 -26.43 -10.51 2.46
C LEU A 4 -26.06 -11.78 3.23
N LEU A 5 -27.07 -12.51 3.73
CA LEU A 5 -26.85 -13.79 4.41
C LEU A 5 -26.27 -14.84 3.47
N GLN A 6 -26.70 -14.85 2.21
CA GLN A 6 -26.18 -15.75 1.18
C GLN A 6 -24.74 -15.43 0.81
N LEU A 7 -24.38 -14.14 0.72
CA LEU A 7 -23.00 -13.69 0.49
C LEU A 7 -22.09 -13.99 1.69
N MET A 8 -22.59 -13.81 2.92
CA MET A 8 -21.86 -14.14 4.15
C MET A 8 -21.61 -15.64 4.31
N ALA A 9 -22.53 -16.47 3.81
CA ALA A 9 -22.42 -17.94 3.84
C ALA A 9 -21.61 -18.52 2.67
N ASP A 10 -21.27 -17.71 1.66
CA ASP A 10 -20.50 -18.15 0.49
C ASP A 10 -18.98 -18.10 0.76
N PRO A 11 -18.29 -19.26 0.81
CA PRO A 11 -16.84 -19.30 1.00
C PRO A 11 -16.07 -18.57 -0.10
N ALA A 12 -16.60 -18.50 -1.34
CA ALA A 12 -15.94 -17.83 -2.44
C ALA A 12 -15.85 -16.31 -2.22
N ALA A 13 -16.88 -15.70 -1.62
CA ALA A 13 -16.88 -14.28 -1.30
C ALA A 13 -15.78 -13.93 -0.26
N TRP A 14 -15.59 -14.79 0.73
CA TRP A 14 -14.51 -14.62 1.72
C TRP A 14 -13.12 -14.77 1.11
N VAL A 15 -12.92 -15.75 0.22
CA VAL A 15 -11.65 -15.93 -0.49
C VAL A 15 -11.34 -14.74 -1.39
N ALA A 16 -12.34 -14.24 -2.13
CA ALA A 16 -12.19 -13.05 -2.96
C ALA A 16 -11.84 -11.81 -2.11
N LEU A 17 -12.51 -11.63 -0.97
CA LEU A 17 -12.23 -10.54 -0.03
C LEU A 17 -10.79 -10.61 0.50
N ILE A 18 -10.35 -11.78 0.95
CA ILE A 18 -8.98 -11.99 1.45
C ILE A 18 -7.97 -11.70 0.34
N THR A 19 -8.24 -12.17 -0.88
CA THR A 19 -7.35 -11.94 -2.03
C THR A 19 -7.26 -10.47 -2.39
N LEU A 20 -8.38 -9.73 -2.36
CA LEU A 20 -8.42 -8.28 -2.58
C LEU A 20 -7.62 -7.54 -1.51
N ILE A 21 -7.82 -7.89 -0.23
CA ILE A 21 -7.05 -7.31 0.88
C ILE A 21 -5.55 -7.61 0.72
N ALA A 22 -5.20 -8.84 0.34
CA ALA A 22 -3.81 -9.22 0.12
C ALA A 22 -3.17 -8.44 -1.04
N MET A 23 -3.88 -8.28 -2.17
CA MET A 23 -3.43 -7.45 -3.30
C MET A 23 -3.21 -5.99 -2.90
N GLU A 24 -4.15 -5.40 -2.16
CA GLU A 24 -4.05 -4.02 -1.68
C GLU A 24 -2.83 -3.84 -0.75
N VAL A 25 -2.58 -4.80 0.13
CA VAL A 25 -1.43 -4.80 1.03
C VAL A 25 -0.12 -4.93 0.26
N VAL A 26 -0.03 -5.81 -0.73
CA VAL A 26 1.18 -5.99 -1.55
C VAL A 26 1.49 -4.70 -2.34
N LEU A 27 0.49 -4.10 -2.98
CA LEU A 27 0.62 -2.80 -3.67
C LEU A 27 1.04 -1.67 -2.71
N GLY A 28 0.49 -1.65 -1.49
CA GLY A 28 0.87 -0.70 -0.45
C GLY A 28 2.29 -0.88 0.07
N ILE A 29 2.74 -2.13 0.24
CA ILE A 29 4.08 -2.48 0.72
C ILE A 29 5.15 -2.12 -0.31
N ASP A 30 4.91 -2.37 -1.60
CA ASP A 30 5.89 -2.13 -2.68
C ASP A 30 6.33 -0.65 -2.70
N ASN A 31 5.37 0.27 -2.50
CA ASN A 31 5.62 1.71 -2.42
C ASN A 31 6.40 2.12 -1.16
N LEU A 32 6.10 1.52 0.00
CA LEU A 32 6.82 1.76 1.26
C LEU A 32 8.26 1.22 1.26
N ILE A 33 8.48 0.06 0.63
CA ILE A 33 9.80 -0.55 0.47
C ILE A 33 10.70 0.34 -0.38
N PHE A 34 10.20 0.91 -1.49
CA PHE A 34 10.97 1.82 -2.34
C PHE A 34 11.50 3.04 -1.54
N ILE A 35 10.65 3.62 -0.70
CA ILE A 35 11.00 4.74 0.17
C ILE A 35 12.02 4.33 1.23
N SER A 36 11.85 3.15 1.84
CA SER A 36 12.75 2.61 2.85
C SER A 36 14.15 2.30 2.28
N ILE A 37 14.21 1.73 1.07
CA ILE A 37 15.48 1.44 0.37
C ILE A 37 16.21 2.74 0.03
N LEU A 38 15.51 3.75 -0.50
CA LEU A 38 16.11 5.05 -0.81
C LEU A 38 16.61 5.77 0.44
N THR A 39 15.88 5.71 1.55
CA THR A 39 16.27 6.35 2.82
C THR A 39 17.40 5.64 3.56
N ASN A 40 17.51 4.32 3.45
CA ASN A 40 18.61 3.56 4.06
C ASN A 40 19.96 3.76 3.36
N LYS A 41 19.98 4.25 2.11
CA LYS A 41 21.21 4.57 1.39
C LYS A 41 21.76 5.98 1.71
N LEU A 42 21.11 6.74 2.60
CA LEU A 42 21.46 8.13 2.92
C LEU A 42 22.24 8.25 4.25
N PRO A 43 23.41 8.93 4.27
CA PRO A 43 24.24 9.09 5.47
C PRO A 43 23.51 9.85 6.58
N GLU A 44 23.93 9.68 7.83
CA GLU A 44 23.23 10.18 9.04
C GLU A 44 22.96 11.70 9.03
N ALA A 45 23.83 12.49 8.38
CA ALA A 45 23.65 13.93 8.18
C ALA A 45 22.54 14.30 7.17
N GLN A 46 22.14 13.39 6.29
CA GLN A 46 21.10 13.60 5.27
C GLN A 46 19.79 12.83 5.57
N ARG A 47 19.73 12.00 6.61
CA ARG A 47 18.51 11.29 7.03
C ARG A 47 17.27 12.19 7.15
N SER A 48 17.43 13.44 7.60
CA SER A 48 16.36 14.44 7.66
C SER A 48 15.79 14.79 6.27
N ARG A 49 16.65 15.02 5.28
CA ARG A 49 16.25 15.31 3.89
C ARG A 49 15.75 14.06 3.17
N GLY A 50 16.40 12.93 3.39
CA GLY A 50 15.98 11.62 2.88
C GLY A 50 14.57 11.26 3.35
N ARG A 51 14.25 11.49 4.63
CA ARG A 51 12.91 11.25 5.16
C ARG A 51 11.86 12.14 4.52
N ARG A 52 12.16 13.43 4.29
CA ARG A 52 11.24 14.36 3.60
C ARG A 52 11.05 14.01 2.13
N ILE A 53 12.14 13.68 1.42
CA ILE A 53 12.10 13.29 0.01
C ILE A 53 11.39 11.94 -0.14
N GLY A 54 11.63 11.00 0.77
CA GLY A 54 10.95 9.72 0.84
C GLY A 54 9.44 9.85 1.08
N ILE A 55 9.03 10.65 2.08
CA ILE A 55 7.60 10.95 2.32
C ILE A 55 6.98 11.71 1.13
N GLY A 56 7.72 12.61 0.50
CA GLY A 56 7.27 13.36 -0.68
C GLY A 56 7.08 12.49 -1.91
N LEU A 57 8.05 11.60 -2.21
CA LEU A 57 7.93 10.59 -3.27
C LEU A 57 6.81 9.59 -2.97
N ALA A 58 6.63 9.19 -1.70
CA ALA A 58 5.50 8.36 -1.26
C ALA A 58 4.15 8.97 -1.64
N LEU A 59 3.99 10.26 -1.33
CA LEU A 59 2.80 11.03 -1.61
C LEU A 59 2.59 11.22 -3.11
N ILE A 60 3.66 11.49 -3.87
CA ILE A 60 3.58 11.68 -5.33
C ILE A 60 3.23 10.37 -6.05
N LEU A 61 3.86 9.24 -5.69
CA LEU A 61 3.51 7.93 -6.23
C LEU A 61 2.07 7.58 -5.89
N ARG A 62 1.62 7.88 -4.66
CA ARG A 62 0.25 7.63 -4.23
C ARG A 62 -0.78 8.51 -4.95
N LEU A 63 -0.48 9.80 -5.16
CA LEU A 63 -1.34 10.72 -5.91
C LEU A 63 -1.34 10.45 -7.41
N GLY A 64 -0.22 9.99 -7.98
CA GLY A 64 -0.13 9.60 -9.39
C GLY A 64 -0.92 8.33 -9.70
N LEU A 65 -0.94 7.37 -8.76
CA LEU A 65 -1.70 6.13 -8.89
C LEU A 65 -3.20 6.30 -8.58
N LEU A 66 -3.56 7.19 -7.64
CA LEU A 66 -4.95 7.52 -7.31
C LEU A 66 -5.57 8.57 -8.25
N GLY A 67 -4.73 9.28 -9.02
CA GLY A 67 -5.14 10.26 -10.04
C GLY A 67 -5.50 9.64 -11.39
N THR A 68 -5.49 8.30 -11.49
CA THR A 68 -5.97 7.50 -12.63
C THR A 68 -7.12 6.62 -12.18
#